data_AF-A0A328FGP4-F1
#
_entry.id   AF-A0A328FGP4-F1
#
_cell.length_a   1.000
_cell.length_b   1.000
_cell.length_c   1.000
_cell.angle_alpha   90.00
_cell.angle_beta   90.00
_cell.angle_gamma   90.00
#
_symmetry.space_group_name_H-M   'P 1'
#
loop_
_entity.id
_entity.type
_entity.pdbx_description
1 polymer ?
#
loop_
_entity_poly.entity_id
_entity_poly.type
_entity_poly.pdbx_seq_one_letter_code
_entity_poly.pdbx_strand_id
1 'polypeptide(L)' 'MDSNKKIFEVKKTFGLSVLLKLTRKTIDGIEINEMNGIYRSNLDLDEMNRAVTRTMASHNIQLKIG' A
#
# COMPACT_ATOMS: atom_id res chain seq x y z
N MET A 1 -19.42 -12.15 -11.44
CA MET A 1 -18.51 -10.98 -11.41
C MET A 1 -18.65 -10.40 -10.02
N ASP A 2 -17.68 -10.65 -9.14
CA ASP A 2 -17.74 -10.21 -7.75
C ASP A 2 -17.52 -8.69 -7.66
N SER A 3 -18.62 -7.96 -7.55
CA SER A 3 -18.67 -6.49 -7.55
C SER A 3 -18.24 -5.86 -6.22
N ASN A 4 -17.42 -6.54 -5.42
CA ASN A 4 -17.09 -6.11 -4.05
C ASN A 4 -15.58 -6.00 -3.79
N LYS A 5 -14.81 -5.65 -4.82
CA LYS A 5 -13.42 -5.21 -4.64
C LYS A 5 -13.41 -3.92 -3.81
N LYS A 6 -13.29 -4.07 -2.50
CA LYS A 6 -13.13 -2.93 -1.59
C LYS A 6 -11.80 -2.25 -1.88
N ILE A 7 -11.90 -0.97 -2.19
CA ILE A 7 -10.77 -0.07 -2.33
C ILE A 7 -9.96 -0.09 -1.04
N PHE A 8 -8.63 -0.11 -1.14
CA PHE A 8 -7.74 -0.05 0.02
C PHE A 8 -7.92 1.26 0.78
N GLU A 9 -8.34 1.15 2.05
CA GLU A 9 -8.45 2.26 2.99
C GLU A 9 -7.88 1.87 4.35
N VAL A 10 -6.99 2.70 4.89
CA VAL A 10 -6.33 2.41 6.18
C VAL A 10 -6.00 3.69 6.93
N LYS A 11 -6.11 3.64 8.26
CA LYS A 11 -5.66 4.74 9.11
C LYS A 11 -4.15 4.94 8.98
N LYS A 12 -3.73 6.19 8.89
CA LYS A 12 -2.32 6.58 8.85
C LYS A 12 -1.61 6.13 10.13
N THR A 13 -0.51 5.39 9.95
CA THR A 13 0.46 5.08 11.00
C THR A 13 1.85 5.39 10.49
N PHE A 14 2.81 5.63 11.40
CA PHE A 14 4.17 6.03 11.02
C PHE A 14 4.84 5.01 10.09
N GLY A 15 4.88 3.73 10.49
CA GLY A 15 5.51 2.67 9.71
C GLY A 15 4.85 2.45 8.34
N LEU A 16 3.52 2.46 8.30
CA LEU A 16 2.78 2.26 7.06
C LEU A 16 2.94 3.43 6.09
N SER A 17 3.05 4.66 6.60
CA SER A 17 3.29 5.85 5.77
C SER A 17 4.58 5.73 4.95
N VAL A 18 5.63 5.15 5.53
CA VAL A 18 6.91 4.94 4.84
C VAL A 18 6.74 3.88 3.74
N LEU A 19 6.15 2.74 4.07
CA LEU A 19 5.93 1.65 3.10
C LEU A 19 5.07 2.09 1.92
N LEU A 20 3.97 2.81 2.17
CA LEU A 20 3.08 3.31 1.11
C LEU A 20 3.78 4.35 0.22
N LYS A 21 4.61 5.24 0.79
CA LYS A 21 5.42 6.19 0.00
C LYS A 21 6.44 5.49 -0.90
N LEU A 22 7.12 4.47 -0.39
CA LEU A 22 8.05 3.67 -1.20
C LEU A 22 7.30 2.93 -2.30
N THR A 23 6.13 2.36 -1.97
CA THR A 23 5.29 1.62 -2.91
C THR A 23 4.85 2.49 -4.08
N ARG A 24 4.33 3.68 -3.78
CA ARG A 24 3.96 4.69 -4.80
C ARG A 24 5.13 5.10 -5.70
N LYS A 25 6.36 5.13 -5.17
CA LYS A 25 7.55 5.48 -5.96
C LYS A 25 8.10 4.33 -6.79
N THR A 26 7.81 3.10 -6.40
CA THR A 26 8.39 1.88 -7.00
C THR A 26 7.53 1.36 -8.15
N ILE A 27 6.21 1.53 -8.05
CA ILE A 27 5.26 0.94 -8.99
C ILE A 27 4.44 2.07 -9.62
N ASP A 28 4.56 2.19 -10.94
CA ASP A 28 3.82 3.17 -11.72
C ASP A 28 2.31 2.88 -11.72
N GLY A 29 1.52 3.94 -11.80
CA GLY A 29 0.05 3.86 -11.85
C GLY A 29 -0.65 3.64 -10.50
N ILE A 30 0.11 3.54 -9.39
CA ILE A 30 -0.47 3.53 -8.04
C ILE A 30 -0.74 4.96 -7.58
N GLU A 31 -1.99 5.24 -7.26
CA GLU A 31 -2.40 6.46 -6.58
C GLU A 31 -2.63 6.15 -5.10
N ILE A 32 -2.04 6.95 -4.21
CA ILE A 32 -2.28 6.91 -2.77
C ILE A 32 -2.44 8.34 -2.30
N ASN A 33 -3.65 8.65 -1.84
CA ASN A 33 -4.03 9.95 -1.32
C ASN A 33 -4.25 9.86 0.19
N GLU A 34 -3.93 10.93 0.91
CA GLU A 34 -4.18 11.07 2.34
C GLU A 34 -5.31 12.08 2.55
N MET A 35 -6.41 11.65 3.17
CA MET A 35 -7.52 12.52 3.54
C MET A 35 -7.94 12.23 4.99
N ASN A 36 -7.98 13.26 5.83
CA ASN A 36 -8.39 13.14 7.24
C ASN A 36 -7.64 12.04 8.03
N GLY A 37 -6.34 11.86 7.76
CA GLY A 37 -5.54 10.83 8.41
C GLY A 37 -5.83 9.39 7.96
N ILE A 38 -6.51 9.23 6.83
CA ILE A 38 -6.78 7.94 6.18
C ILE A 38 -6.07 7.93 4.82
N TYR A 39 -5.35 6.85 4.54
CA TYR A 39 -4.82 6.57 3.21
C TYR A 39 -5.88 5.85 2.38
N ARG A 40 -6.09 6.33 1.16
CA ARG A 40 -6.95 5.69 0.16
C ARG A 40 -6.16 5.50 -1.14
N SER A 41 -6.27 4.33 -1.74
CA SER A 41 -5.59 4.01 -3.00
C SER A 41 -6.59 3.73 -4.12
N ASN A 42 -6.14 3.76 -5.38
CA ASN A 42 -6.90 3.20 -6.50
C ASN A 42 -6.86 1.66 -6.54
N LEU A 43 -6.02 1.01 -5.72
CA LEU A 43 -5.90 -0.43 -5.61
C LEU A 43 -6.87 -1.03 -4.59
N ASP A 44 -7.27 -2.28 -4.80
CA ASP A 44 -7.88 -3.11 -3.75
C ASP A 44 -6.83 -3.61 -2.73
N LEU A 45 -7.29 -4.27 -1.66
CA LEU A 45 -6.41 -4.77 -0.59
C LEU A 45 -5.37 -5.79 -1.11
N ASP A 46 -5.76 -6.70 -2.00
CA ASP A 46 -4.87 -7.75 -2.50
C ASP A 46 -3.83 -7.17 -3.46
N GLU A 47 -4.24 -6.22 -4.30
CA GLU A 47 -3.38 -5.45 -5.18
C GLU A 47 -2.38 -4.63 -4.37
N MET A 48 -2.83 -3.95 -3.31
CA MET A 48 -1.96 -3.20 -2.41
C MET A 48 -0.97 -4.11 -1.69
N ASN A 49 -1.41 -5.28 -1.20
CA ASN A 49 -0.52 -6.25 -0.56
C ASN A 49 0.58 -6.72 -1.53
N ARG A 50 0.20 -7.08 -2.76
CA ARG A 50 1.18 -7.46 -3.80
C ARG A 50 2.14 -6.31 -4.11
N ALA A 51 1.64 -5.07 -4.20
CA ALA A 51 2.45 -3.89 -4.45
C ALA A 51 3.48 -3.67 -3.33
N VAL A 52 3.04 -3.70 -2.07
CA VAL A 52 3.92 -3.55 -0.90
C VAL A 52 4.95 -4.68 -0.83
N THR A 53 4.56 -5.94 -1.06
CA THR A 53 5.49 -7.08 -1.09
C THR A 53 6.57 -6.90 -2.16
N ARG A 54 6.21 -6.46 -3.36
CA ARG A 54 7.16 -6.18 -4.45
C ARG A 54 8.12 -5.06 -4.05
N THR A 55 7.62 -3.99 -3.45
CA THR A 55 8.44 -2.88 -2.96
C THR A 55 9.41 -3.31 -1.86
N MET A 56 8.96 -4.16 -0.94
CA MET A 56 9.83 -4.71 0.08
C MET A 56 10.97 -5.53 -0.54
N ALA A 57 10.65 -6.42 -1.49
CA ALA A 57 11.66 -7.21 -2.20
C ALA A 57 12.64 -6.33 -2.97
N SER A 58 12.16 -5.29 -3.69
CA SER A 58 13.03 -4.41 -4.48
C SER A 58 13.98 -3.56 -3.63
N HIS A 59 13.63 -3.31 -2.37
CA HIS A 59 14.45 -2.55 -1.42
C HIS A 59 15.19 -3.44 -0.41
N ASN A 60 15.19 -4.76 -0.60
CA ASN A 60 15.76 -5.73 0.34
C ASN A 60 15.25 -5.57 1.78
N ILE A 61 14.00 -5.13 1.93
CA ILE A 61 13.35 -4.98 3.23
C ILE A 61 12.82 -6.35 3.65
N GLN A 62 13.33 -6.87 4.76
CA GLN A 62 12.81 -8.08 5.40
C GLN A 62 12.06 -7.70 6.67
N LEU A 63 10.75 -7.94 6.68
CA LEU A 63 9.98 -7.85 7.92
C LEU A 63 10.36 -9.04 8.79
N LYS A 64 11.00 -8.77 9.93
CA LYS A 64 11.09 -9.75 11.01
C LYS A 64 9.74 -9.77 11.70
N ILE A 65 8.97 -10.84 11.52
CA ILE A 65 7.80 -11.09 12.34
C ILE A 65 8.34 -11.39 13.75
N GLY A 66 7.99 -10.54 14.71
CA GLY A 66 8.28 -10.70 16.13
C GLY A 66 7.11 -11.33 16.86
#